data_AF-A0A8I2YEV4-F1
#
_entry.id   AF-A0A8I2YEV4-F1
#
_cell.length_a   1.000
_cell.length_b   1.000
_cell.length_c   1.000
_cell.angle_alpha   90.00
_cell.angle_beta   90.00
_cell.angle_gamma   90.00
#
_symmetry.space_group_name_H-M   'P 1'
#
loop_
_entity.id
_entity.type
_entity.pdbx_description
1 polymer ?
#
loop_
_entity_poly.entity_id
_entity_poly.type
_entity_poly.pdbx_seq_one_letter_code
_entity_poly.pdbx_strand_id
1 'polypeptide(L)'
;MIKDLRAIITLFRKSSHAAEALEAVLHRLGISRGLEGIGKTRFATICTAAMSLQQCLPALRELVGNSFKFPAKKVALANLFQPGSIVGLTFEISLNRFTQVGAPIAKSIVCLESTQTNPADVYKYWIAICGSVKQVLNNPTNGFSSDDASEIYRVVNACFHEQLQDGPADCYLAAFALEPRKSLCLYHENEH
;
A
#
# COMPACT_ATOMS: atom_id res chain seq x y z
N MET A 1 -8.00 -8.48 8.23
CA MET A 1 -7.46 -7.27 7.56
C MET A 1 -8.09 -7.02 6.18
N ILE A 2 -7.75 -7.72 5.09
CA ILE A 2 -8.27 -7.37 3.73
C ILE A 2 -9.80 -7.42 3.65
N LYS A 3 -10.42 -8.40 4.30
CA LYS A 3 -11.88 -8.50 4.42
C LYS A 3 -12.49 -7.28 5.09
N ASP A 4 -11.85 -6.80 6.15
CA ASP A 4 -12.29 -5.64 6.94
C ASP A 4 -12.09 -4.35 6.14
N LEU A 5 -10.94 -4.18 5.49
CA LEU A 5 -10.67 -3.09 4.54
C LEU A 5 -11.77 -3.01 3.48
N ARG A 6 -12.08 -4.11 2.79
CA ARG A 6 -13.15 -4.16 1.79
C ARG A 6 -14.51 -3.78 2.38
N ALA A 7 -14.80 -4.24 3.60
CA ALA A 7 -16.06 -3.95 4.28
C ALA A 7 -16.19 -2.46 4.66
N ILE A 8 -15.11 -1.83 5.12
CA ILE A 8 -15.03 -0.40 5.45
C ILE A 8 -15.24 0.44 4.19
N ILE A 9 -14.44 0.21 3.15
CA ILE A 9 -14.56 0.93 1.87
C ILE A 9 -15.97 0.78 1.29
N THR A 10 -16.55 -0.41 1.36
CA THR A 10 -17.92 -0.66 0.88
C THR A 10 -18.96 0.13 1.66
N LEU A 11 -18.83 0.23 2.99
CA LEU A 11 -19.77 0.97 3.84
C LEU A 11 -19.78 2.46 3.46
N PHE A 12 -18.60 3.09 3.49
CA PHE A 12 -18.47 4.53 3.25
C PHE A 12 -18.70 4.91 1.79
N ARG A 13 -18.59 3.97 0.85
CA ARG A 13 -18.94 4.22 -0.55
C ARG A 13 -20.44 4.07 -0.86
N LYS A 14 -21.13 3.17 -0.16
CA LYS A 14 -22.55 2.84 -0.47
C LYS A 14 -23.56 3.60 0.39
N SER A 15 -23.14 4.11 1.54
CA SER A 15 -24.02 4.85 2.45
C SER A 15 -23.68 6.34 2.35
N SER A 16 -24.57 7.13 1.74
CA SER A 16 -24.41 8.60 1.66
C SER A 16 -24.27 9.20 3.06
N HIS A 17 -25.09 8.75 4.01
CA HIS A 17 -24.99 9.18 5.40
C HIS A 17 -23.61 8.91 6.03
N ALA A 18 -23.03 7.72 5.80
CA ALA A 18 -21.69 7.41 6.30
C ALA A 18 -20.61 8.23 5.59
N ALA A 19 -20.74 8.42 4.27
CA ALA A 19 -19.82 9.18 3.45
C ALA A 19 -19.77 10.65 3.92
N GLU A 20 -20.93 11.30 4.03
CA GLU A 20 -21.07 12.69 4.48
C GLU A 20 -20.54 12.87 5.90
N ALA A 21 -20.84 11.93 6.81
CA ALA A 21 -20.34 11.98 8.17
C ALA A 21 -18.81 11.87 8.23
N LEU A 22 -18.20 11.01 7.40
CA LEU A 22 -16.74 10.91 7.31
C LEU A 22 -16.13 12.16 6.68
N GLU A 23 -16.71 12.68 5.60
CA GLU A 23 -16.24 13.88 4.90
C GLU A 23 -16.24 15.11 5.80
N ALA A 24 -17.28 15.29 6.62
CA ALA A 24 -17.35 16.36 7.61
C ALA A 24 -16.19 16.30 8.62
N VAL A 25 -15.83 15.08 9.08
CA VAL A 25 -14.71 14.89 10.02
C VAL A 25 -13.37 15.08 9.31
N LEU A 26 -13.20 14.56 8.09
CA LEU A 26 -11.99 14.75 7.29
C LEU A 26 -11.70 16.25 7.05
N HIS A 27 -12.74 17.02 6.69
CA HIS A 27 -12.63 18.46 6.50
C HIS A 27 -12.23 19.17 7.80
N ARG A 28 -12.84 18.80 8.93
CA ARG A 28 -12.48 19.34 10.26
C ARG A 28 -11.04 19.05 10.65
N LEU A 29 -10.53 17.86 10.32
CA LEU A 29 -9.14 17.45 10.61
C LEU A 29 -8.13 17.92 9.55
N GLY A 30 -8.56 18.62 8.49
CA GLY A 30 -7.69 19.05 7.41
C GLY A 30 -7.10 17.90 6.57
N ILE A 31 -7.75 16.73 6.56
CA ILE A 31 -7.32 15.57 5.78
C ILE A 31 -7.92 15.69 4.38
N SER A 32 -7.08 16.00 3.40
CA SER A 32 -7.51 16.30 2.02
C SER A 32 -7.90 15.07 1.20
N ARG A 33 -7.38 13.88 1.54
CA ARG A 33 -7.68 12.63 0.83
C ARG A 33 -8.58 11.73 1.67
N GLY A 34 -9.75 11.41 1.11
CA GLY A 34 -10.68 10.44 1.66
C GLY A 34 -10.32 9.00 1.28
N LEU A 35 -11.25 8.09 1.60
CA LEU A 35 -11.11 6.66 1.30
C LEU A 35 -11.12 6.38 -0.21
N GLU A 36 -10.14 5.61 -0.68
CA GLU A 36 -10.06 5.21 -2.08
C GLU A 36 -10.76 3.87 -2.34
N GLY A 37 -11.45 3.79 -3.48
CA GLY A 37 -12.17 2.60 -3.90
C GLY A 37 -11.25 1.46 -4.35
N ILE A 38 -11.63 0.23 -4.03
CA ILE A 38 -10.96 -0.97 -4.57
C ILE A 38 -11.56 -1.31 -5.94
N GLY A 39 -10.70 -1.38 -6.95
CA GLY A 39 -11.07 -1.80 -8.31
C GLY A 39 -11.36 -3.30 -8.39
N LYS A 40 -12.06 -3.74 -9.44
CA LYS A 40 -12.42 -5.16 -9.61
C LYS A 40 -11.22 -6.05 -9.98
N THR A 41 -10.20 -5.49 -10.61
CA THR A 41 -9.21 -6.28 -11.38
C THR A 41 -7.74 -5.96 -11.06
N ARG A 42 -7.43 -4.96 -10.23
CA ARG A 42 -6.03 -4.53 -10.02
C ARG A 42 -5.61 -4.65 -8.56
N PHE A 43 -4.60 -5.48 -8.29
CA PHE A 43 -3.99 -5.64 -6.97
C PHE A 43 -3.54 -4.30 -6.37
N ALA A 44 -2.96 -3.41 -7.19
CA ALA A 44 -2.53 -2.08 -6.78
C ALA A 44 -3.65 -1.28 -6.08
N THR A 45 -4.91 -1.42 -6.51
CA THR A 45 -6.04 -0.70 -5.89
C THR A 45 -6.35 -1.16 -4.47
N ILE A 46 -5.99 -2.39 -4.07
CA ILE A 46 -6.10 -2.83 -2.68
C ILE A 46 -5.05 -2.11 -1.83
N CYS A 47 -3.83 -1.98 -2.33
CA CYS A 47 -2.76 -1.25 -1.64
C CYS A 47 -3.10 0.24 -1.52
N THR A 48 -3.59 0.88 -2.58
CA THR A 48 -3.98 2.30 -2.50
C THR A 48 -5.19 2.53 -1.59
N ALA A 49 -6.17 1.62 -1.59
CA ALA A 49 -7.26 1.65 -0.61
C ALA A 49 -6.76 1.46 0.83
N ALA A 50 -5.77 0.59 1.06
CA ALA A 50 -5.16 0.41 2.38
C ALA A 50 -4.42 1.68 2.84
N MET A 51 -3.65 2.32 1.96
CA MET A 51 -2.94 3.57 2.26
C MET A 51 -3.90 4.73 2.57
N SER A 52 -4.96 4.90 1.77
CA SER A 52 -5.98 5.92 2.03
C SER A 52 -6.74 5.64 3.33
N LEU A 53 -7.04 4.37 3.64
CA LEU A 53 -7.61 4.01 4.93
C LEU A 53 -6.68 4.38 6.09
N GLN A 54 -5.38 4.11 5.96
CA GLN A 54 -4.38 4.46 6.99
C GLN A 54 -4.37 5.96 7.27
N GLN A 55 -4.46 6.80 6.23
CA GLN A 55 -4.56 8.26 6.35
C GLN A 55 -5.87 8.71 7.00
N CYS A 56 -6.97 7.99 6.76
CA CYS A 56 -8.29 8.29 7.31
C CYS A 56 -8.50 7.74 8.74
N LEU A 57 -7.55 7.00 9.33
CA LEU A 57 -7.72 6.40 10.67
C LEU A 57 -8.07 7.42 11.76
N PRO A 58 -7.45 8.62 11.83
CA PRO A 58 -7.83 9.63 12.82
C PRO A 58 -9.30 10.04 12.69
N ALA A 59 -9.76 10.30 11.47
CA ALA A 59 -11.15 10.68 11.20
C ALA A 59 -12.13 9.56 11.55
N LEU A 60 -11.79 8.30 11.25
CA LEU A 60 -12.62 7.15 11.59
C LEU A 60 -12.73 6.92 13.09
N ARG A 61 -11.64 7.11 13.85
CA ARG A 61 -11.64 7.06 15.31
C ARG A 61 -12.52 8.14 15.92
N GLU A 62 -12.41 9.37 15.41
CA GLU A 62 -13.21 10.49 15.89
C GLU A 62 -14.70 10.33 15.54
N LEU A 63 -15.00 9.78 14.36
CA LEU A 63 -16.36 9.45 13.95
C LEU A 63 -17.00 8.44 14.91
N VAL A 64 -16.25 7.41 15.32
CA VAL A 64 -16.70 6.41 16.29
C VAL A 64 -16.86 7.03 17.69
N GLY A 65 -15.93 7.90 18.11
CA GLY A 65 -16.03 8.63 19.38
C GLY A 65 -17.24 9.56 19.45
N ASN A 66 -17.63 10.18 18.34
CA ASN A 66 -18.82 11.03 18.22
C ASN A 66 -20.15 10.23 18.11
N SER A 67 -20.15 8.95 18.50
CA SER A 67 -21.34 8.08 18.51
C SER A 67 -21.99 7.85 17.13
N PHE A 68 -21.19 7.86 16.05
CA PHE A 68 -21.68 7.44 14.74
C PHE A 68 -22.23 6.01 14.82
N LYS A 69 -23.49 5.84 14.40
CA LYS A 69 -24.16 4.54 14.44
C LYS A 69 -23.88 3.77 13.17
N PHE A 70 -22.97 2.81 13.26
CA PHE A 70 -22.77 1.84 12.20
C PHE A 70 -24.07 1.03 11.97
N PRO A 71 -24.40 0.68 10.71
CA PRO A 71 -25.53 -0.21 10.44
C PRO A 71 -25.41 -1.51 11.23
N ALA A 72 -26.53 -2.08 11.68
CA ALA A 72 -26.55 -3.29 12.53
C ALA A 72 -25.66 -4.44 12.00
N LYS A 73 -25.63 -4.63 10.68
CA LYS A 73 -24.80 -5.65 10.00
C LYS A 73 -23.29 -5.35 9.98
N LYS A 74 -22.88 -4.17 10.42
CA LYS A 74 -21.51 -3.62 10.34
C LYS A 74 -21.01 -3.08 11.68
N VAL A 75 -21.72 -3.31 12.79
CA VAL A 75 -21.34 -2.84 14.13
C VAL A 75 -19.94 -3.34 14.53
N ALA A 76 -19.57 -4.56 14.13
CA ALA A 76 -18.23 -5.10 14.39
C ALA A 76 -17.09 -4.26 13.79
N LEU A 77 -17.35 -3.47 12.73
CA LEU A 77 -16.33 -2.56 12.17
C LEU A 77 -16.01 -1.40 13.12
N ALA A 78 -16.94 -0.99 13.98
CA ALA A 78 -16.68 0.06 14.96
C ALA A 78 -15.53 -0.34 15.90
N ASN A 79 -15.45 -1.62 16.28
CA ASN A 79 -14.41 -2.16 17.16
C ASN A 79 -12.99 -2.01 16.60
N LEU A 80 -12.85 -1.82 15.28
CA LEU A 80 -11.54 -1.56 14.63
C LEU A 80 -11.01 -0.15 14.92
N PHE A 81 -11.91 0.77 15.26
CA PHE A 81 -11.60 2.18 15.46
C PHE A 81 -11.84 2.64 16.90
N GLN A 82 -12.34 1.76 17.77
CA GLN A 82 -12.50 2.04 19.19
C GLN A 82 -11.13 2.28 19.85
N PRO A 83 -10.93 3.40 20.56
CA PRO A 83 -9.72 3.64 21.34
C PRO A 83 -9.46 2.51 22.34
N GLY A 84 -8.21 2.05 22.44
CA GLY A 84 -7.81 0.96 23.34
C GLY A 84 -8.25 -0.45 22.92
N SER A 85 -8.93 -0.62 21.77
CA SER A 85 -9.31 -1.93 21.26
C SER A 85 -8.10 -2.73 20.79
N ILE A 86 -7.88 -3.92 21.36
CA ILE A 86 -6.84 -4.86 20.90
C ILE A 86 -7.09 -5.27 19.44
N VAL A 87 -8.36 -5.42 19.05
CA VAL A 87 -8.74 -5.76 17.67
C VAL A 87 -8.39 -4.61 16.72
N GLY A 88 -8.62 -3.37 17.15
CA GLY A 88 -8.23 -2.17 16.39
C GLY A 88 -6.72 -2.02 16.25
N LEU A 89 -5.97 -2.26 17.33
CA LEU A 89 -4.51 -2.23 17.30
C LEU A 89 -3.94 -3.30 16.37
N THR A 90 -4.45 -4.53 16.45
CA THR A 90 -4.03 -5.64 15.57
C THR A 90 -4.35 -5.34 14.11
N PHE A 91 -5.50 -4.74 13.84
CA PHE A 91 -5.89 -4.30 12.50
C PHE A 91 -4.94 -3.24 11.96
N GLU A 92 -4.59 -2.22 12.76
CA GLU A 92 -3.67 -1.16 12.38
C GLU A 92 -2.25 -1.68 12.13
N ILE A 93 -1.74 -2.58 12.98
CA ILE A 93 -0.46 -3.27 12.77
C ILE A 93 -0.49 -4.02 11.43
N SER A 94 -1.54 -4.80 11.19
CA SER A 94 -1.69 -5.57 9.94
C SER A 94 -1.80 -4.66 8.72
N LEU A 95 -2.52 -3.55 8.85
CA LEU A 95 -2.67 -2.55 7.79
C LEU A 95 -1.32 -1.90 7.47
N ASN A 96 -0.57 -1.48 8.48
CA ASN A 96 0.74 -0.86 8.33
C ASN A 96 1.75 -1.81 7.70
N ARG A 97 1.83 -3.07 8.17
CA ARG A 97 2.73 -4.08 7.58
C ARG A 97 2.39 -4.34 6.11
N PHE A 98 1.10 -4.43 5.78
CA PHE A 98 0.64 -4.59 4.41
C PHE A 98 1.00 -3.39 3.52
N THR A 99 0.80 -2.15 4.00
CA THR A 99 1.13 -0.95 3.21
C THR A 99 2.64 -0.79 3.04
N GLN A 100 3.45 -1.09 4.05
CA GLN A 100 4.91 -1.00 3.94
C GLN A 100 5.49 -1.92 2.86
N VAL A 101 5.02 -3.17 2.78
CA VAL A 101 5.50 -4.14 1.76
C VAL A 101 4.83 -3.90 0.41
N GLY A 102 3.52 -3.59 0.41
CA GLY A 102 2.73 -3.45 -0.82
C GLY A 102 2.92 -2.12 -1.55
N ALA A 103 3.28 -1.04 -0.85
CA ALA A 103 3.45 0.29 -1.44
C ALA A 103 4.48 0.35 -2.58
N PRO A 104 5.73 -0.17 -2.45
CA PRO A 104 6.67 -0.15 -3.56
C PRO A 104 6.12 -0.91 -4.78
N ILE A 105 5.49 -2.07 -4.58
CA ILE A 105 4.90 -2.87 -5.65
C ILE A 105 3.77 -2.10 -6.35
N ALA A 106 2.84 -1.52 -5.58
CA ALA A 106 1.73 -0.76 -6.13
C ALA A 106 2.19 0.47 -6.91
N LYS A 107 3.19 1.21 -6.40
CA LYS A 107 3.78 2.35 -7.11
C LYS A 107 4.43 1.92 -8.42
N SER A 108 5.21 0.84 -8.40
CA SER A 108 5.83 0.29 -9.61
C SER A 108 4.80 -0.13 -10.65
N ILE A 109 3.70 -0.78 -10.27
CA ILE A 109 2.61 -1.12 -11.19
C ILE A 109 2.03 0.14 -11.84
N VAL A 110 1.73 1.17 -11.05
CA VAL A 110 1.22 2.45 -11.58
C VAL A 110 2.20 3.10 -12.54
N CYS A 111 3.50 3.09 -12.21
CA CYS A 111 4.53 3.61 -13.10
C CYS A 111 4.63 2.82 -14.40
N LEU A 112 4.53 1.49 -14.35
CA LEU A 112 4.57 0.62 -15.53
C LEU A 112 3.36 0.80 -16.46
N GLU A 113 2.22 1.24 -15.93
CA GLU A 113 1.05 1.59 -16.73
C GLU A 113 1.21 2.93 -17.50
N SER A 114 2.29 3.68 -17.25
CA SER A 114 2.60 4.92 -17.98
C SER A 114 2.88 4.67 -19.46
N THR A 115 2.44 5.59 -20.32
CA THR A 115 2.75 5.58 -21.76
C THR A 115 4.22 5.84 -22.07
N GLN A 116 4.99 6.31 -21.08
CA GLN A 116 6.42 6.57 -21.19
C GLN A 116 7.28 5.38 -20.71
N THR A 117 6.65 4.30 -20.25
CA THR A 117 7.36 3.10 -19.79
C THR A 117 8.04 2.41 -20.96
N ASN A 118 9.30 2.05 -20.78
CA ASN A 118 10.04 1.21 -21.70
C ASN A 118 10.50 -0.11 -21.02
N PRO A 119 10.98 -1.12 -21.76
CA PRO A 119 11.37 -2.40 -21.17
C PRO A 119 12.46 -2.31 -20.08
N ALA A 120 13.35 -1.31 -20.11
CA ALA A 120 14.34 -1.10 -19.04
C ALA A 120 13.69 -0.74 -17.70
N ASP A 121 12.56 -0.01 -17.73
CA ASP A 121 11.86 0.40 -16.52
C ASP A 121 11.28 -0.78 -15.75
N VAL A 122 10.91 -1.87 -16.45
CA VAL A 122 10.48 -3.13 -15.82
C VAL A 122 11.58 -3.67 -14.90
N TYR A 123 12.82 -3.73 -15.39
CA TYR A 123 13.95 -4.21 -14.61
C TYR A 123 14.32 -3.24 -13.47
N LYS A 124 14.33 -1.92 -13.74
CA LYS A 124 14.56 -0.89 -12.70
C LYS A 124 13.57 -1.00 -11.55
N TYR A 125 12.28 -1.09 -11.87
CA TYR A 125 11.24 -1.16 -10.85
C TYR A 125 11.33 -2.46 -10.06
N TRP A 126 11.71 -3.58 -10.67
CA TRP A 126 11.98 -4.83 -9.95
C TRP A 126 13.10 -4.67 -8.91
N ILE A 127 14.24 -4.08 -9.29
CA ILE A 127 15.34 -3.81 -8.35
C ILE A 127 14.87 -2.87 -7.23
N ALA A 128 14.14 -1.82 -7.58
CA ALA A 128 13.61 -0.86 -6.61
C ALA A 128 12.64 -1.51 -5.62
N ILE A 129 11.76 -2.42 -6.08
CA ILE A 129 10.87 -3.22 -5.23
C ILE A 129 11.71 -4.08 -4.29
N CYS A 130 12.64 -4.88 -4.81
CA CYS A 130 13.47 -5.77 -4.00
C CYS A 130 14.26 -5.00 -2.93
N GLY A 131 14.87 -3.88 -3.30
CA GLY A 131 15.58 -3.00 -2.36
C GLY A 131 14.66 -2.43 -1.28
N SER A 132 13.48 -1.93 -1.67
CA SER A 132 12.51 -1.35 -0.74
C SER A 132 11.95 -2.39 0.23
N VAL A 133 11.58 -3.58 -0.27
CA VAL A 133 11.08 -4.68 0.56
C VAL A 133 12.18 -5.14 1.51
N LYS A 134 13.43 -5.30 1.03
CA LYS A 134 14.56 -5.66 1.88
C LYS A 134 14.78 -4.65 3.00
N GLN A 135 14.71 -3.34 2.71
CA GLN A 135 14.83 -2.29 3.72
C GLN A 135 13.70 -2.36 4.76
N VAL A 136 12.45 -2.58 4.32
CA VAL A 136 11.30 -2.72 5.21
C VAL A 136 11.46 -3.91 6.15
N LEU A 137 11.84 -5.08 5.62
CA LEU A 137 11.95 -6.32 6.39
C LEU A 137 13.16 -6.34 7.32
N ASN A 138 14.25 -5.67 6.95
CA ASN A 138 15.45 -5.59 7.78
C ASN A 138 15.36 -4.51 8.87
N ASN A 139 14.34 -3.66 8.86
CA ASN A 139 14.14 -2.66 9.90
C ASN A 139 13.40 -3.29 11.11
N PRO A 140 14.05 -3.42 12.28
CA PRO A 140 13.45 -4.06 13.45
C PRO A 140 12.22 -3.31 13.99
N THR A 141 12.06 -2.01 13.68
CA THR A 141 10.92 -1.22 14.14
C THR A 141 9.62 -1.52 13.39
N ASN A 142 9.68 -2.25 12.27
CA ASN A 142 8.53 -2.54 11.43
C ASN A 142 7.72 -3.77 11.90
N GLY A 143 8.21 -4.50 12.90
CA GLY A 143 7.44 -5.57 13.54
C GLY A 143 7.21 -6.81 12.66
N PHE A 144 8.14 -7.10 11.75
CA PHE A 144 8.18 -8.36 11.01
C PHE A 144 9.01 -9.39 11.77
N SER A 145 8.50 -10.62 11.88
CA SER A 145 9.30 -11.75 12.36
C SER A 145 10.26 -12.25 11.27
N SER A 146 11.24 -13.07 11.64
CA SER A 146 12.11 -13.77 10.69
C SER A 146 11.30 -14.62 9.70
N ASP A 147 10.23 -15.24 10.19
CA ASP A 147 9.38 -16.14 9.40
C ASP A 147 8.57 -15.34 8.38
N ASP A 148 8.02 -14.19 8.80
CA ASP A 148 7.33 -13.27 7.90
C ASP A 148 8.27 -12.77 6.80
N ALA A 149 9.50 -12.40 7.15
CA ALA A 149 10.49 -11.91 6.19
C ALA A 149 10.88 -13.00 5.20
N SER A 150 11.11 -14.23 5.68
CA SER A 150 11.43 -15.39 4.84
C SER A 150 10.31 -15.68 3.83
N GLU A 151 9.06 -15.67 4.30
CA GLU A 151 7.90 -15.91 3.44
C GLU A 151 7.75 -14.83 2.37
N ILE A 152 7.90 -13.56 2.75
CA ILE A 152 7.81 -12.44 1.81
C ILE A 152 8.96 -12.50 0.79
N TYR A 153 10.19 -12.77 1.22
CA TYR A 153 11.31 -12.96 0.30
C TYR A 153 11.07 -14.12 -0.66
N ARG A 154 10.52 -15.24 -0.18
CA ARG A 154 10.18 -16.38 -1.02
C ARG A 154 9.22 -15.99 -2.14
N VAL A 155 8.15 -15.26 -1.83
CA VAL A 155 7.17 -14.81 -2.82
C VAL A 155 7.79 -13.80 -3.80
N VAL A 156 8.50 -12.79 -3.30
CA VAL A 156 9.13 -11.76 -4.15
C VAL A 156 10.16 -12.40 -5.10
N ASN A 157 10.97 -13.32 -4.59
CA ASN A 157 11.93 -14.04 -5.41
C ASN A 157 11.24 -14.95 -6.43
N ALA A 158 10.21 -15.70 -6.05
CA ALA A 158 9.47 -16.54 -7.00
C ALA A 158 8.93 -15.72 -8.18
N CYS A 159 8.28 -14.58 -7.89
CA CYS A 159 7.82 -13.68 -8.95
C CYS A 159 8.96 -13.10 -9.79
N PHE A 160 10.12 -12.79 -9.18
CA PHE A 160 11.29 -12.33 -9.92
C PHE A 160 11.78 -13.40 -10.91
N HIS A 161 11.88 -14.66 -10.49
CA HIS A 161 12.32 -15.76 -11.35
C HIS A 161 11.33 -15.97 -12.50
N GLU A 162 10.03 -16.04 -12.21
CA GLU A 162 8.99 -16.20 -13.23
C GLU A 162 9.01 -15.09 -14.29
N GLN A 163 9.24 -13.84 -13.88
CA GLN A 163 9.14 -12.68 -14.78
C GLN A 163 10.46 -12.37 -15.51
N LEU A 164 11.61 -12.60 -14.86
CA LEU A 164 12.92 -12.12 -15.33
C LEU A 164 13.96 -13.21 -15.53
N GLN A 165 13.70 -14.47 -15.20
CA GLN A 165 14.63 -15.57 -15.52
C GLN A 165 13.96 -16.60 -16.44
N ASP A 166 12.75 -17.02 -16.12
CA ASP A 166 12.05 -18.09 -16.84
C ASP A 166 11.10 -17.58 -17.95
N GLY A 167 10.87 -16.26 -18.01
CA GLY A 167 10.06 -15.58 -19.03
C GLY A 167 10.87 -15.14 -20.27
N PRO A 168 10.31 -14.29 -21.16
CA PRO A 168 11.07 -13.62 -22.23
C PRO A 168 11.98 -12.54 -21.63
N ALA A 169 12.93 -12.97 -20.81
CA ALA A 169 13.72 -12.21 -19.85
C ALA A 169 14.77 -11.30 -20.49
N ASP A 170 15.31 -11.73 -21.63
CA ASP A 170 16.47 -11.09 -22.24
C ASP A 170 16.19 -9.65 -22.65
N CYS A 171 14.94 -9.32 -23.02
CA CYS A 171 14.62 -7.97 -23.50
C CYS A 171 14.64 -6.93 -22.39
N TYR A 172 14.23 -7.26 -21.15
CA TYR A 172 14.21 -6.32 -20.04
C TYR A 172 15.62 -6.04 -19.52
N LEU A 173 16.43 -7.09 -19.34
CA LEU A 173 17.81 -6.95 -18.91
C LEU A 173 18.67 -6.28 -19.98
N ALA A 174 18.51 -6.67 -21.26
CA ALA A 174 19.24 -6.03 -22.35
C ALA A 174 18.84 -4.57 -22.52
N ALA A 175 17.54 -4.23 -22.48
CA ALA A 175 17.09 -2.85 -22.54
C ALA A 175 17.66 -2.01 -21.39
N PHE A 176 17.68 -2.56 -20.17
CA PHE A 176 18.31 -1.90 -19.02
C PHE A 176 19.82 -1.70 -19.20
N ALA A 177 20.53 -2.71 -19.69
CA ALA A 177 21.98 -2.63 -19.93
C ALA A 177 22.34 -1.64 -21.04
N LEU A 178 21.49 -1.51 -22.06
CA LEU A 178 21.67 -0.64 -23.22
C LEU A 178 21.10 0.77 -23.02
N GLU A 179 20.36 1.00 -21.93
CA GLU A 179 19.78 2.30 -21.68
C GLU A 179 20.92 3.32 -21.48
N PRO A 180 20.99 4.36 -22.33
CA PRO A 180 21.99 5.41 -22.15
C PRO A 180 21.75 5.98 -20.76
N ARG A 181 22.73 5.82 -19.86
CA ARG A 181 22.67 6.42 -18.52
C ARG A 181 22.51 7.92 -18.72
N LYS A 182 21.28 8.42 -18.75
CA LYS A 182 20.98 9.83 -18.59
C LYS A 182 21.36 10.14 -17.15
N SER A 183 22.64 10.48 -16.98
CA SER A 183 23.22 11.10 -15.80
C SER A 183 23.21 10.24 -14.53
N LEU A 184 24.35 9.61 -14.28
CA LEU A 184 24.89 9.36 -12.93
C LEU A 184 25.23 10.70 -12.20
N CYS A 185 24.51 11.79 -12.50
CA CYS A 185 24.76 13.15 -12.01
C CYS A 185 23.92 13.51 -10.77
N LEU A 186 23.39 12.54 -10.03
CA LEU A 186 22.69 12.79 -8.75
C LEU A 186 23.48 12.33 -7.52
N TYR A 187 24.78 12.02 -7.65
CA TYR A 187 25.64 11.66 -6.52
C TYR A 187 26.93 12.51 -6.41
N HIS A 188 27.00 13.65 -7.10
CA HIS A 188 28.09 14.62 -6.94
C HIS A 188 27.56 16.00 -6.54
N GLU A 189 26.85 16.07 -5.42
CA GLU A 189 26.76 17.31 -4.64
C GLU A 189 26.88 16.93 -3.16
N ASN A 190 28.10 17.10 -2.63
CA ASN A 190 28.47 17.43 -1.24
C ASN A 190 29.86 16.86 -0.88
N GLU A 191 30.89 17.34 -1.58
CA GLU A 191 32.20 17.55 -0.98
C GLU A 191 32.69 18.92 -1.45
N HIS A 192 32.47 19.94 -0.62
CA HIS A 192 33.35 21.08 -0.38
C HIS A 192 32.83 21.88 0.82
#